data_AF-A0A9Q1H3X1-F1
#
_entry.id   AF-A0A9Q1H3X1-F1
#
_cell.length_a   1.000
_cell.length_b   1.000
_cell.length_c   1.000
_cell.angle_alpha   90.00
_cell.angle_beta   90.00
_cell.angle_gamma   90.00
#
_symmetry.space_group_name_H-M   'P 1'
#
loop_
_entity.id
_entity.type
_entity.pdbx_description
1 polymer ?
#
loop_
_entity_poly.entity_id
_entity_poly.type
_entity_poly.pdbx_seq_one_letter_code
_entity_poly.pdbx_strand_id
1 'polypeptide(L)'
;MLPLVLRGGTKMKKKTLLTEAVKSFIDIKPEVTDVTHYDKHLNEKVVPQPFILCRGCRINPSQTYVIIERNVLSYQTLHVAIDACFKCFYVLHIEYQPACYSVWKFFESVVYEMPSGNIPNCVREIRAYLSSRAAIENDHGKTA
;
A
#
# COMPACT_ATOMS: atom_id res chain seq x y z
N MET A 1 -39.24 9.63 28.69
CA MET A 1 -39.40 9.17 27.29
C MET A 1 -38.29 9.79 26.46
N LEU A 2 -37.19 9.08 26.25
CA LEU A 2 -36.06 9.52 25.40
C LEU A 2 -36.18 8.83 24.04
N PRO A 3 -36.13 9.56 22.90
CA PRO A 3 -36.26 8.95 21.58
C PRO A 3 -34.97 8.20 21.20
N LEU A 4 -35.11 6.92 20.88
CA LEU A 4 -34.11 6.08 20.24
C LEU A 4 -33.86 6.59 18.81
N VAL A 5 -32.77 7.32 18.61
CA VAL A 5 -32.24 7.60 17.26
C VAL A 5 -31.56 6.32 16.78
N LEU A 6 -32.27 5.54 15.96
CA LEU A 6 -31.71 4.39 15.25
C LEU A 6 -30.65 4.90 14.26
N ARG A 7 -29.37 4.75 14.63
CA ARG A 7 -28.23 4.93 13.73
C ARG A 7 -28.43 4.05 12.50
N GLY A 8 -28.51 4.69 11.33
CA GLY A 8 -28.57 4.02 10.04
C GLY A 8 -27.47 2.96 9.91
N GLY A 9 -27.85 1.79 9.40
CA GLY A 9 -26.95 0.66 9.23
C GLY A 9 -25.73 1.06 8.40
N THR A 10 -24.57 1.16 9.04
CA THR A 10 -23.30 1.21 8.32
C THR A 10 -23.17 -0.10 7.55
N LYS A 11 -23.26 -0.03 6.21
CA LYS A 11 -22.92 -1.14 5.33
C LYS A 11 -21.55 -1.64 5.76
N MET A 12 -21.49 -2.84 6.32
CA MET A 12 -20.26 -3.44 6.81
C MET A 12 -19.36 -3.64 5.59
N LYS A 13 -18.29 -2.82 5.47
CA LYS A 13 -17.32 -2.97 4.38
C LYS A 13 -16.81 -4.41 4.41
N LYS A 14 -17.00 -5.14 3.30
CA LYS A 14 -16.53 -6.51 3.16
C LYS A 14 -15.05 -6.55 3.51
N LYS A 15 -14.66 -7.39 4.47
CA LYS A 15 -13.25 -7.57 4.82
C LYS A 15 -12.53 -8.14 3.60
N THR A 16 -11.50 -7.44 3.12
CA THR A 16 -10.62 -7.93 2.06
C THR A 16 -9.92 -9.21 2.52
N LEU A 17 -9.81 -10.18 1.62
CA LEU A 17 -9.04 -11.40 1.89
C LEU A 17 -7.54 -11.08 1.92
N LEU A 18 -6.78 -11.73 2.80
CA LEU A 18 -5.33 -11.53 2.88
C LEU A 18 -4.64 -11.73 1.52
N THR A 19 -5.03 -12.77 0.77
CA THR A 19 -4.49 -13.08 -0.55
C THR A 19 -4.76 -11.96 -1.57
N GLU A 20 -5.92 -11.32 -1.48
CA GLU A 20 -6.31 -10.21 -2.34
C GLU A 20 -5.50 -8.95 -1.99
N ALA A 21 -5.34 -8.63 -0.71
CA ALA A 21 -4.52 -7.51 -0.25
C ALA A 21 -3.06 -7.66 -0.67
N VAL A 22 -2.48 -8.85 -0.45
CA VAL A 22 -1.09 -9.19 -0.77
C VAL A 22 -0.85 -9.13 -2.28
N LYS A 23 -1.77 -9.65 -3.09
CA LYS A 23 -1.70 -9.62 -4.56
C LYS A 23 -1.91 -8.21 -5.11
N SER A 24 -2.81 -7.43 -4.51
CA SER A 24 -3.09 -6.05 -4.93
C SER A 24 -1.95 -5.09 -4.59
N PHE A 25 -1.20 -5.35 -3.52
CA PHE A 25 -0.05 -4.51 -3.16
C PHE A 25 1.14 -4.74 -4.08
N ILE A 26 1.51 -6.01 -4.31
CA ILE A 26 2.59 -6.41 -5.22
C ILE A 26 2.12 -7.63 -5.99
N ASP A 27 2.01 -7.47 -7.32
CA ASP A 27 1.74 -8.58 -8.23
C ASP A 27 3.04 -9.32 -8.53
N ILE A 28 3.01 -10.65 -8.45
CA ILE A 28 4.19 -11.49 -8.66
C ILE A 28 3.96 -12.36 -9.87
N LYS A 29 4.91 -12.30 -10.81
CA LYS A 29 4.90 -13.08 -12.04
C LYS A 29 6.13 -14.00 -12.12
N PRO A 30 6.02 -15.11 -12.88
CA PRO A 30 7.18 -15.91 -13.25
C PRO A 30 8.27 -15.09 -13.93
N GLU A 31 9.52 -15.54 -13.84
CA GLU A 31 10.66 -14.87 -14.48
C GLU A 31 10.57 -14.83 -16.00
N VAL A 32 9.87 -15.78 -16.61
CA VAL A 32 9.67 -15.84 -18.06
C VAL A 32 8.58 -14.90 -18.57
N THR A 33 7.89 -14.18 -17.69
CA THR A 33 6.80 -13.28 -18.09
C THR A 33 7.34 -12.07 -18.85
N ASP A 34 6.82 -11.87 -20.06
CA ASP A 34 6.91 -10.62 -20.80
C ASP A 34 5.97 -9.59 -20.14
N VAL A 35 6.58 -8.64 -19.43
CA VAL A 35 5.85 -7.63 -18.66
C VAL A 35 5.14 -6.63 -19.57
N THR A 36 5.73 -6.30 -20.73
CA THR A 36 5.13 -5.37 -21.69
C THR A 36 3.92 -5.99 -22.37
N HIS A 37 4.00 -7.27 -22.72
CA HIS A 37 2.82 -8.00 -23.20
C HIS A 37 1.77 -8.12 -22.11
N TYR A 38 2.17 -8.47 -20.88
CA TYR A 38 1.24 -8.58 -19.75
C TYR A 38 0.44 -7.30 -19.50
N ASP A 39 1.11 -6.14 -19.49
CA ASP A 39 0.50 -4.82 -19.32
C ASP A 39 -0.51 -4.48 -20.44
N LYS A 40 -0.19 -4.77 -21.70
CA LYS A 40 -1.10 -4.53 -22.83
C LYS A 40 -2.42 -5.31 -22.74
N HIS A 41 -2.41 -6.45 -22.04
CA HIS A 41 -3.58 -7.32 -21.88
C HIS A 41 -4.25 -7.18 -20.50
N LEU A 42 -3.78 -6.25 -19.67
CA LEU A 42 -4.37 -5.99 -18.36
C LEU A 42 -5.71 -5.26 -18.48
N ASN A 43 -6.69 -5.72 -17.71
CA ASN A 43 -7.95 -5.02 -17.55
C ASN A 43 -7.81 -4.01 -16.40
N GLU A 44 -7.73 -2.73 -16.73
CA GLU A 44 -7.62 -1.62 -15.76
C GLU A 44 -8.77 -1.57 -14.76
N LYS A 45 -9.96 -2.11 -15.10
CA LYS A 45 -11.09 -2.22 -14.15
C LYS A 45 -10.84 -3.26 -13.05
N VAL A 46 -9.95 -4.23 -13.30
CA VAL A 46 -9.62 -5.31 -12.36
C VAL A 46 -8.36 -4.96 -11.58
N VAL A 47 -7.36 -4.38 -12.24
CA VAL A 47 -6.09 -3.97 -11.62
C VAL A 47 -5.85 -2.49 -11.94
N PRO A 48 -6.31 -1.59 -11.05
CA PRO A 48 -6.12 -0.16 -11.26
C PRO A 48 -4.64 0.23 -11.13
N GLN A 49 -4.20 1.14 -12.01
CA GLN A 49 -2.85 1.70 -12.03
C GLN A 49 -2.78 2.98 -11.18
N PRO A 50 -1.60 3.34 -10.62
CA PRO A 50 -0.34 2.62 -10.70
C PRO A 50 -0.30 1.38 -9.80
N PHE A 51 0.47 0.35 -10.19
CA PHE A 51 0.72 -0.82 -9.33
C PHE A 51 2.13 -1.38 -9.52
N ILE A 52 2.57 -2.18 -8.55
CA ILE A 52 3.91 -2.77 -8.53
C ILE A 52 3.83 -4.20 -9.04
N LEU A 53 4.75 -4.54 -9.95
CA LEU A 53 4.94 -5.90 -10.45
C LEU A 53 6.37 -6.37 -10.18
N CYS A 54 6.50 -7.58 -9.65
CA CYS A 54 7.76 -8.26 -9.45
C CYS A 54 7.83 -9.53 -10.30
N ARG A 55 9.03 -9.85 -10.80
CA ARG A 55 9.31 -11.19 -11.33
C ARG A 55 10.10 -12.02 -10.32
N GLY A 56 9.86 -13.33 -10.34
CA GLY A 56 10.51 -14.26 -9.43
C GLY A 56 9.73 -14.40 -8.12
N CYS A 57 10.30 -13.94 -7.01
CA CYS A 57 9.72 -14.13 -5.67
C CYS A 57 9.48 -12.80 -4.93
N ARG A 58 8.68 -12.85 -3.84
CA ARG A 58 8.31 -11.65 -3.06
C ARG A 58 9.46 -11.10 -2.21
N ILE A 59 10.33 -11.98 -1.72
CA ILE A 59 11.36 -11.65 -0.73
C ILE A 59 12.58 -11.05 -1.43
N ASN A 60 12.99 -11.66 -2.54
CA ASN A 60 14.10 -11.21 -3.36
C ASN A 60 13.67 -11.27 -4.84
N PRO A 61 12.92 -10.28 -5.34
CA PRO A 61 12.49 -10.26 -6.73
C PRO A 61 13.70 -10.09 -7.65
N SER A 62 13.73 -10.83 -8.76
CA SER A 62 14.81 -10.70 -9.74
C SER A 62 14.70 -9.40 -10.53
N GLN A 63 13.47 -8.92 -10.74
CA GLN A 63 13.19 -7.63 -11.37
C GLN A 63 11.95 -7.01 -10.75
N THR A 64 11.92 -5.68 -10.66
CA THR A 64 10.79 -4.93 -10.15
C THR A 64 10.38 -3.82 -11.10
N TYR A 65 9.08 -3.64 -11.23
CA TYR A 65 8.45 -2.68 -12.13
C TYR A 65 7.35 -1.90 -11.42
N VAL A 66 7.16 -0.64 -11.82
CA VAL A 66 5.92 0.10 -11.61
C VAL A 66 5.24 0.24 -12.96
N ILE A 67 3.97 -0.14 -13.01
CA ILE A 67 3.14 -0.02 -14.21
C ILE A 67 2.23 1.19 -14.03
N ILE A 68 2.34 2.16 -14.93
CA ILE A 68 1.59 3.42 -14.90
C ILE A 68 1.28 3.91 -16.31
N GLU A 69 0.02 4.26 -16.57
CA GLU A 69 -0.49 4.64 -17.90
C GLU A 69 -0.03 3.71 -19.03
N ARG A 70 -0.01 2.40 -18.78
CA ARG A 70 0.51 1.38 -19.72
C ARG A 70 1.99 1.53 -20.10
N ASN A 71 2.76 2.14 -19.20
CA ASN A 71 4.21 2.19 -19.28
C ASN A 71 4.80 1.30 -18.19
N VAL A 72 5.78 0.49 -18.60
CA VAL A 72 6.51 -0.40 -17.70
C VAL A 72 7.81 0.28 -17.30
N LEU A 73 7.88 0.77 -16.06
CA LEU A 73 9.06 1.43 -15.52
C LEU A 73 9.85 0.44 -14.66
N SER A 74 11.10 0.16 -15.04
CA SER A 74 11.98 -0.75 -14.30
C SER A 74 12.70 -0.05 -13.15
N TYR A 75 12.84 -0.75 -12.02
CA TYR A 75 13.53 -0.25 -10.83
C TYR A 75 14.51 -1.29 -10.28
N GLN A 76 15.62 -0.79 -9.71
CA GLN A 76 16.70 -1.63 -9.21
C GLN A 76 16.31 -2.48 -8.00
N THR A 77 15.41 -1.97 -7.15
CA THR A 77 14.97 -2.67 -5.94
C THR A 77 13.48 -2.47 -5.70
N LEU A 78 12.87 -3.41 -4.98
CA LEU A 78 11.47 -3.34 -4.60
C LEU A 78 11.14 -2.09 -3.80
N HIS A 79 12.03 -1.67 -2.90
CA HIS A 79 11.78 -0.48 -2.08
C HIS A 79 11.69 0.79 -2.93
N VAL A 80 12.55 0.96 -3.95
CA VAL A 80 12.49 2.12 -4.85
C VAL A 80 11.22 2.11 -5.68
N ALA A 81 10.76 0.93 -6.12
CA ALA A 81 9.50 0.79 -6.83
C ALA A 81 8.29 1.13 -5.96
N ILE A 82 8.30 0.74 -4.68
CA ILE A 82 7.25 1.11 -3.71
C ILE A 82 7.20 2.64 -3.56
N ASP A 83 8.36 3.27 -3.39
CA ASP A 83 8.46 4.72 -3.25
C ASP A 83 7.98 5.47 -4.49
N ALA A 84 8.40 5.03 -5.68
CA ALA A 84 7.93 5.60 -6.94
C ALA A 84 6.42 5.42 -7.12
N CYS A 85 5.88 4.23 -6.84
CA CYS A 85 4.45 3.95 -6.95
C CYS A 85 3.63 4.81 -5.96
N PHE A 86 4.11 4.98 -4.73
CA PHE A 86 3.50 5.86 -3.73
C PHE A 86 3.43 7.31 -4.23
N LYS A 87 4.56 7.82 -4.73
CA LYS A 87 4.63 9.17 -5.30
C LYS A 87 3.69 9.34 -6.49
N CYS A 88 3.49 8.31 -7.31
CA CYS A 88 2.54 8.35 -8.42
C CYS A 88 1.10 8.54 -7.93
N PHE A 89 0.66 7.82 -6.87
CA PHE A 89 -0.67 8.07 -6.29
C PHE A 89 -0.83 9.51 -5.83
N TYR A 90 0.21 10.05 -5.18
CA TYR A 90 0.17 11.40 -4.65
C TYR A 90 0.15 12.48 -5.76
N VAL A 91 1.10 12.41 -6.70
CA VAL A 91 1.26 13.41 -7.77
C VAL A 91 0.08 13.39 -8.74
N LEU A 92 -0.45 12.20 -9.07
CA LEU A 92 -1.58 12.06 -9.97
C LEU A 92 -2.95 12.17 -9.29
N HIS A 93 -2.97 12.35 -7.96
CA HIS A 93 -4.19 12.44 -7.16
C HIS A 93 -5.14 11.24 -7.38
N ILE A 94 -4.57 10.03 -7.33
CA ILE A 94 -5.29 8.76 -7.54
C ILE A 94 -5.59 8.11 -6.18
N GLU A 95 -6.79 7.52 -6.05
CA GLU A 95 -7.14 6.75 -4.85
C GLU A 95 -6.33 5.44 -4.75
N TYR A 96 -5.89 5.10 -3.53
CA TYR A 96 -5.24 3.81 -3.28
C TYR A 96 -6.16 2.63 -3.58
N GLN A 97 -5.58 1.49 -3.99
CA GLN A 97 -6.36 0.29 -4.23
C GLN A 97 -7.09 -0.18 -2.96
N PRO A 98 -8.41 -0.43 -3.01
CA PRO A 98 -9.19 -0.78 -1.84
C PRO A 98 -8.66 -2.02 -1.08
N ALA A 99 -8.15 -3.01 -1.81
CA ALA A 99 -7.66 -4.25 -1.22
C ALA A 99 -6.41 -4.09 -0.35
N CYS A 100 -5.54 -3.11 -0.67
CA CYS A 100 -4.33 -2.81 0.11
C CYS A 100 -4.34 -1.38 0.68
N TYR A 101 -5.51 -0.75 0.80
CA TYR A 101 -5.66 0.62 1.28
C TYR A 101 -4.92 0.88 2.59
N SER A 102 -5.06 -0.01 3.59
CA SER A 102 -4.36 0.14 4.87
C SER A 102 -2.84 0.06 4.75
N VAL A 103 -2.31 -0.66 3.75
CA VAL A 103 -0.86 -0.72 3.49
C VAL A 103 -0.39 0.65 3.00
N TRP A 104 -1.09 1.24 2.02
CA TRP A 104 -0.74 2.57 1.52
C TRP A 104 -0.90 3.67 2.59
N LYS A 105 -1.95 3.60 3.42
CA LYS A 105 -2.10 4.51 4.57
C LYS A 105 -1.00 4.32 5.62
N PHE A 106 -0.47 3.12 5.78
CA PHE A 106 0.70 2.89 6.61
C PHE A 106 1.92 3.62 6.05
N PHE A 107 2.20 3.51 4.75
CA PHE A 107 3.29 4.27 4.13
C PHE A 107 3.10 5.77 4.30
N GLU A 108 1.92 6.31 3.95
CA GLU A 108 1.61 7.74 4.07
C GLU A 108 1.83 8.25 5.50
N SER A 109 1.29 7.54 6.49
CA SER A 109 1.25 8.03 7.87
C SER A 109 2.50 7.70 8.70
N VAL A 110 3.19 6.60 8.42
CA VAL A 110 4.27 6.06 9.27
C VAL A 110 5.63 6.20 8.59
N VAL A 111 5.70 5.94 7.28
CA VAL A 111 6.98 5.98 6.54
C VAL A 111 7.27 7.40 6.06
N TYR A 112 6.27 8.06 5.47
CA TYR A 112 6.39 9.43 4.94
C TYR A 112 5.92 10.51 5.90
N GLU A 113 5.35 10.12 7.05
CA GLU A 113 4.86 11.02 8.09
C GLU A 113 3.95 12.15 7.60
N MET A 114 3.22 11.90 6.51
CA MET A 114 2.36 12.90 5.88
C MET A 114 1.11 13.14 6.74
N PRO A 115 0.60 14.39 6.78
CA PRO A 115 -0.65 14.71 7.45
C PRO A 115 -1.81 14.01 6.75
N SER A 116 -2.16 12.84 7.25
CA SER A 116 -3.26 12.01 6.74
C SER A 116 -4.54 12.35 7.50
N GLY A 117 -5.63 12.62 6.79
CA GLY A 117 -6.95 12.76 7.39
C GLY A 117 -7.46 11.42 7.97
N ASN A 118 -8.20 10.66 7.15
CA ASN A 118 -8.79 9.39 7.58
C ASN A 118 -7.72 8.28 7.58
N ILE A 119 -7.27 7.84 8.77
CA ILE A 119 -6.33 6.74 8.95
C ILE A 119 -7.08 5.51 9.52
N PRO A 120 -6.93 4.30 8.95
CA PRO A 120 -7.51 3.09 9.51
C PRO A 120 -7.04 2.82 10.96
N ASN A 121 -7.92 2.28 11.81
CA ASN A 121 -7.60 1.99 13.22
C ASN A 121 -6.32 1.16 13.39
N CYS A 122 -6.13 0.12 12.58
CA CYS A 122 -4.92 -0.72 12.64
C CYS A 122 -3.64 0.06 12.34
N VAL A 123 -3.69 1.03 11.43
CA VAL A 123 -2.54 1.90 11.10
C VAL A 123 -2.30 2.91 12.23
N ARG A 124 -3.36 3.41 12.86
CA ARG A 124 -3.23 4.30 14.03
C ARG A 124 -2.61 3.57 15.22
N GLU A 125 -3.02 2.33 15.48
CA GLU A 125 -2.49 1.48 16.55
C GLU A 125 -1.00 1.19 16.35
N ILE A 126 -0.59 0.77 15.14
CA ILE A 126 0.83 0.50 14.87
C ILE A 126 1.67 1.78 14.92
N ARG A 127 1.15 2.92 14.45
CA ARG A 127 1.82 4.23 14.57
C ARG A 127 2.06 4.60 16.02
N ALA A 128 1.05 4.47 16.87
CA ALA A 128 1.15 4.77 18.30
C ALA A 128 2.19 3.87 18.98
N TYR A 129 2.19 2.57 18.67
CA TYR A 129 3.17 1.61 19.19
C TYR A 129 4.60 1.94 18.76
N LEU A 130 4.82 2.27 17.49
CA LEU A 130 6.17 2.63 17.00
C LEU A 130 6.66 3.95 17.62
N SER A 131 5.77 4.92 17.79
CA SER A 131 6.08 6.21 18.41
C SER A 131 6.45 6.05 19.90
N SER A 132 5.72 5.22 20.65
CA SER A 132 6.06 4.96 22.05
C SER A 132 7.38 4.21 22.20
N ARG A 133 7.67 3.26 21.30
CA ARG A 133 8.95 2.53 21.29
C ARG A 133 10.13 3.45 21.01
N ALA A 134 10.02 4.34 20.01
CA ALA A 134 11.05 5.33 19.72
C ALA A 134 11.28 6.30 20.90
N ALA A 135 10.23 6.68 21.62
CA ALA A 135 10.36 7.52 22.82
C ALA A 135 11.14 6.82 23.93
N ILE A 136 10.94 5.51 24.13
CA ILE A 136 11.66 4.70 25.12
C ILE A 136 13.15 4.58 24.76
N GLU A 137 13.46 4.29 23.50
CA GLU A 137 14.86 4.15 23.02
C GLU A 137 15.64 5.47 23.16
N ASN A 138 14.99 6.61 22.90
CA ASN A 138 15.60 7.94 23.07
C ASN A 138 15.82 8.35 24.53
N ASP A 139 15.08 7.78 25.48
CA ASP A 139 15.25 8.08 26.92
C ASP A 139 16.43 7.28 27.52
N HIS A 140 16.63 6.04 27.08
CA HIS A 140 17.76 5.20 27.50
C HIS A 140 19.10 5.66 26.91
N GLY A 141 19.10 6.40 25.80
CA GLY A 141 20.30 6.98 25.21
C GLY A 141 20.80 8.27 25.89
N LYS A 142 20.05 8.82 26.85
CA LYS A 142 20.40 10.07 27.56
C LYS A 142 21.02 9.85 28.94
N THR A 143 21.14 8.60 29.39
CA THR A 143 21.73 8.22 30.69
C THR A 143 23.13 7.60 30.58
N ALA A 144 23.80 7.74 29.43
CA ALA A 144 25.19 7.34 29.20
C ALA A 144 26.11 8.56 29.03
#